data_AF-A0A9E4JP60-F1
#
_entry.id   AF-A0A9E4JP60-F1
#
_cell.length_a   1.000
_cell.length_b   1.000
_cell.length_c   1.000
_cell.angle_alpha   90.00
_cell.angle_beta   90.00
_cell.angle_gamma   90.00
#
_symmetry.space_group_name_H-M   'P 1'
#
loop_
_entity.id
_entity.type
_entity.pdbx_description
1 polymer ?
#
loop_
_entity_poly.entity_id
_entity_poly.type
_entity_poly.pdbx_seq_one_letter_code
_entity_poly.pdbx_strand_id
1 'polypeptide(L)'
;MLTLPKLDQLDQLATRIHQEHQLCIQSPKTSLIHACNAGAVLIKARTVISATDWGNWLKTQCNLTEQTAQMYMGMAGKYSQVQDYIEQPVLPPKSESWLPSPRLLSESTVVAEAIAPEEIKHLEHSPEAVPQSISLQQSPAPAPPEIESVIDVDFTPIQANSQLHSTADLIRFCIPGAVVPKARPRVTSNGTYMPNRYREWRNRAEIELYRQMSQLRSEHKFPLQKAAVAIRFFGNHRTNSDLDNMAGACLDALTLNGAGVLMDDRLSCLPRLTVEYVSGTEETGIWIEIQPL
;
A
#
# COMPACT_ATOMS: atom_id res chain seq x y z
N MET A 1 -31.38 24.62 -37.56
CA MET A 1 -31.56 24.83 -36.11
C MET A 1 -31.15 23.55 -35.40
N LEU A 2 -30.03 23.57 -34.66
CA LEU A 2 -29.53 22.41 -33.89
C LEU A 2 -29.35 22.83 -32.42
N THR A 3 -30.42 22.74 -31.64
CA THR A 3 -30.45 23.00 -30.19
C THR A 3 -30.91 21.75 -29.43
N LEU A 4 -30.38 20.58 -29.79
CA LEU A 4 -30.66 19.29 -29.12
C LEU A 4 -29.58 18.75 -28.16
N PRO A 5 -28.28 19.15 -28.16
CA PRO A 5 -27.27 18.42 -27.37
C PRO A 5 -27.30 18.73 -25.86
N LYS A 6 -27.86 19.88 -25.45
CA LYS A 6 -27.78 20.35 -24.06
C LYS A 6 -28.79 19.66 -23.12
N LEU A 7 -29.94 19.23 -23.65
CA LEU A 7 -30.99 18.56 -22.87
C LEU A 7 -30.63 17.09 -22.62
N ASP A 8 -30.18 16.39 -23.67
CA ASP A 8 -29.71 15.00 -23.58
C ASP A 8 -28.52 14.87 -22.60
N GLN A 9 -27.61 15.85 -22.58
CA GLN A 9 -26.53 15.90 -21.60
C GLN A 9 -27.04 16.05 -20.16
N LEU A 10 -28.07 16.87 -19.92
CA LEU A 10 -28.66 17.04 -18.58
C LEU A 10 -29.41 15.79 -18.12
N ASP A 11 -30.09 15.10 -19.03
CA ASP A 11 -30.81 13.85 -18.73
C ASP A 11 -29.83 12.72 -18.39
N GLN A 12 -28.69 12.65 -19.09
CA GLN A 12 -27.61 11.71 -18.76
C GLN A 12 -27.01 12.00 -17.38
N LEU A 13 -26.78 13.28 -17.05
CA LEU A 13 -26.31 13.69 -15.71
C LEU A 13 -27.33 13.33 -14.64
N ALA A 14 -28.61 13.61 -14.86
CA ALA A 14 -29.70 13.28 -13.92
C ALA A 14 -29.79 11.77 -13.68
N THR A 15 -29.74 10.98 -14.75
CA THR A 15 -29.76 9.50 -14.68
C THR A 15 -28.61 8.98 -13.84
N ARG A 16 -27.39 9.52 -14.07
CA ARG A 16 -26.21 9.10 -13.30
C ARG A 16 -26.33 9.50 -11.83
N ILE A 17 -26.78 10.72 -11.53
CA ILE A 17 -26.98 11.20 -10.16
C ILE A 17 -28.00 10.33 -9.44
N HIS A 18 -29.13 10.01 -10.08
CA HIS A 18 -30.16 9.17 -9.50
C HIS A 18 -29.64 7.76 -9.21
N GLN A 19 -28.92 7.15 -10.16
CA GLN A 19 -28.32 5.83 -9.98
C GLN A 19 -27.36 5.80 -8.78
N GLU A 20 -26.43 6.76 -8.71
CA GLU A 20 -25.48 6.86 -7.59
C GLU A 20 -26.20 7.14 -6.26
N HIS A 21 -27.23 7.97 -6.26
CA HIS A 21 -28.04 8.20 -5.05
C HIS A 21 -28.74 6.91 -4.56
N GLN A 22 -29.33 6.12 -5.47
CA GLN A 22 -29.92 4.83 -5.11
C GLN A 22 -28.88 3.86 -4.55
N LEU A 23 -27.72 3.75 -5.20
CA LEU A 23 -26.62 2.92 -4.71
C LEU A 23 -26.10 3.40 -3.34
N CYS A 24 -26.07 4.71 -3.09
CA CYS A 24 -25.70 5.28 -1.80
C CYS A 24 -26.64 4.82 -0.67
N ILE A 25 -27.94 4.69 -0.96
CA ILE A 25 -28.95 4.23 0.01
C ILE A 25 -28.87 2.71 0.20
N GLN A 26 -28.73 1.96 -0.90
CA GLN A 26 -28.83 0.51 -0.91
C GLN A 26 -27.55 -0.20 -0.46
N SER A 27 -26.39 0.46 -0.58
CA SER A 27 -25.08 -0.13 -0.29
C SER A 27 -24.36 0.64 0.82
N PRO A 28 -24.67 0.41 2.12
CA PRO A 28 -24.04 1.13 3.23
C PRO A 28 -22.52 1.11 3.21
N LYS A 29 -21.91 -0.02 2.79
CA LYS A 29 -20.44 -0.19 2.72
C LYS A 29 -19.77 0.71 1.68
N THR A 30 -20.44 1.02 0.57
CA THR A 30 -19.93 1.88 -0.51
C THR A 30 -20.65 3.23 -0.58
N SER A 31 -21.50 3.53 0.41
CA SER A 31 -22.36 4.71 0.43
C SER A 31 -21.58 6.01 0.27
N LEU A 32 -20.42 6.11 0.93
CA LEU A 32 -19.51 7.24 0.82
C LEU A 32 -19.02 7.47 -0.61
N ILE A 33 -18.72 6.40 -1.35
CA ILE A 33 -18.22 6.46 -2.72
C ILE A 33 -19.33 6.96 -3.65
N HIS A 34 -20.51 6.37 -3.54
CA HIS A 34 -21.68 6.77 -4.32
C HIS A 34 -22.08 8.22 -4.03
N ALA A 35 -21.96 8.67 -2.78
CA ALA A 35 -22.13 10.06 -2.41
C ALA A 35 -21.08 11.00 -3.06
N CYS A 36 -19.81 10.59 -3.13
CA CYS A 36 -18.77 11.36 -3.80
C CYS A 36 -18.98 11.42 -5.31
N ASN A 37 -19.33 10.29 -5.94
CA ASN A 37 -19.64 10.22 -7.37
C ASN A 37 -20.84 11.10 -7.72
N ALA A 38 -21.94 10.97 -6.98
CA ALA A 38 -23.11 11.82 -7.13
C ALA A 38 -22.72 13.31 -6.97
N GLY A 39 -21.91 13.64 -5.97
CA GLY A 39 -21.38 14.98 -5.74
C GLY A 39 -20.57 15.53 -6.91
N ALA A 40 -19.68 14.73 -7.50
CA ALA A 40 -18.87 15.14 -8.65
C ALA A 40 -19.74 15.40 -9.89
N VAL A 41 -20.77 14.58 -10.13
CA VAL A 41 -21.73 14.79 -11.23
C VAL A 41 -22.62 16.01 -10.96
N LEU A 42 -23.02 16.24 -9.70
CA LEU A 42 -23.77 17.43 -9.28
C LEU A 42 -22.96 18.73 -9.49
N ILE A 43 -21.66 18.73 -9.19
CA ILE A 43 -20.77 19.86 -9.47
C ILE A 43 -20.74 20.17 -10.98
N LYS A 44 -20.66 19.13 -11.83
CA LYS A 44 -20.74 19.30 -13.30
C LYS A 44 -22.11 19.84 -13.75
N ALA A 45 -23.21 19.34 -13.19
CA ALA A 45 -24.55 19.82 -13.54
C ALA A 45 -24.77 21.28 -13.10
N ARG A 46 -24.20 21.69 -11.96
CA ARG A 46 -24.30 23.05 -11.41
C ARG A 46 -23.69 24.12 -12.33
N THR A 47 -22.77 23.76 -13.23
CA THR A 47 -22.19 24.71 -14.21
C THR A 47 -23.08 24.93 -15.43
N VAL A 48 -24.06 24.05 -15.66
CA VAL A 48 -24.92 24.05 -16.86
C VAL A 48 -26.33 24.57 -16.55
N ILE A 49 -26.82 24.34 -15.34
CA ILE A 49 -28.17 24.69 -14.89
C ILE A 49 -28.17 26.07 -14.21
N SER A 50 -29.20 26.88 -14.47
CA SER A 50 -29.37 28.17 -13.81
C SER A 50 -29.61 28.01 -12.31
N ALA A 51 -29.24 29.01 -11.51
CA ALA A 51 -29.47 28.98 -10.06
C ALA A 51 -30.97 28.86 -9.70
N THR A 52 -31.86 29.41 -10.54
CA THR A 52 -33.31 29.39 -10.32
C THR A 52 -33.94 28.02 -10.63
N ASP A 53 -33.38 27.27 -11.59
CA ASP A 53 -33.93 25.98 -12.01
C ASP A 53 -33.34 24.79 -11.25
N TRP A 54 -32.23 25.00 -10.56
CA TRP A 54 -31.47 23.96 -9.84
C TRP A 54 -32.34 23.13 -8.89
N GLY A 55 -33.08 23.78 -7.99
CA GLY A 55 -33.89 23.09 -6.99
C GLY A 55 -35.02 22.24 -7.61
N ASN A 56 -35.65 22.77 -8.67
CA ASN A 56 -36.70 22.05 -9.38
C ASN A 56 -36.16 20.85 -10.15
N TRP A 57 -35.01 21.01 -10.83
CA TRP A 57 -34.36 19.92 -11.56
C TRP A 57 -33.89 18.80 -10.63
N LEU A 58 -33.29 19.12 -9.48
CA LEU A 58 -32.91 18.10 -8.48
C LEU A 58 -34.11 17.26 -8.04
N LYS A 59 -35.22 17.93 -7.73
CA LYS A 59 -36.43 17.26 -7.24
C LYS A 59 -37.09 16.41 -8.31
N THR A 60 -37.23 16.93 -9.53
CA THR A 60 -38.00 16.29 -10.59
C THR A 60 -37.21 15.26 -11.38
N GLN A 61 -35.93 15.51 -11.65
CA GLN A 61 -35.09 14.66 -12.52
C GLN A 61 -34.16 13.73 -11.71
N CYS A 62 -33.65 14.18 -10.57
CA CYS A 62 -32.72 13.37 -9.76
C CYS A 62 -33.38 12.67 -8.55
N ASN A 63 -34.59 13.10 -8.17
CA ASN A 63 -35.27 12.73 -6.92
C ASN A 63 -34.41 13.03 -5.68
N LEU A 64 -33.81 14.22 -5.64
CA LEU A 64 -32.93 14.67 -4.56
C LEU A 64 -33.45 15.94 -3.88
N THR A 65 -33.15 16.07 -2.59
CA THR A 65 -33.28 17.36 -1.89
C THR A 65 -32.04 18.22 -2.12
N GLU A 66 -32.19 19.54 -2.04
CA GLU A 66 -31.04 20.46 -2.14
C GLU A 66 -30.01 20.22 -1.02
N GLN A 67 -30.46 19.88 0.18
CA GLN A 67 -29.60 19.52 1.30
C GLN A 67 -28.76 18.27 0.99
N THR A 68 -29.37 17.21 0.46
CA THR A 68 -28.65 15.99 0.05
C THR A 68 -27.64 16.29 -1.05
N ALA A 69 -28.03 17.09 -2.05
CA ALA A 69 -27.14 17.50 -3.12
C ALA A 69 -25.93 18.30 -2.59
N GLN A 70 -26.16 19.25 -1.68
CA GLN A 70 -25.09 20.04 -1.06
C GLN A 70 -24.16 19.18 -0.20
N MET A 71 -24.69 18.20 0.53
CA MET A 71 -23.90 17.22 1.27
C MET A 71 -22.99 16.41 0.33
N TYR A 72 -23.54 15.85 -0.75
CA TYR A 72 -22.77 15.08 -1.74
C TYR A 72 -21.71 15.94 -2.43
N MET A 73 -22.04 17.16 -2.86
CA MET A 73 -21.07 18.10 -3.44
C MET A 73 -19.97 18.46 -2.44
N GLY A 74 -20.33 18.67 -1.16
CA GLY A 74 -19.37 18.93 -0.09
C GLY A 74 -18.47 17.73 0.20
N MET A 75 -18.98 16.51 0.07
CA MET A 75 -18.17 15.29 0.12
C MET A 75 -17.20 15.29 -1.06
N ALA A 76 -17.67 15.39 -2.30
CA ALA A 76 -16.81 15.46 -3.48
C ALA A 76 -15.70 16.54 -3.37
N GLY A 77 -16.03 17.73 -2.85
CA GLY A 77 -15.04 18.79 -2.62
C GLY A 77 -14.01 18.47 -1.52
N LYS A 78 -14.39 17.79 -0.44
CA LYS A 78 -13.43 17.32 0.60
C LYS A 78 -12.49 16.24 0.08
N TYR A 79 -12.92 15.51 -0.93
CA TYR A 79 -12.17 14.48 -1.61
C TYR A 79 -11.55 15.00 -2.92
N SER A 80 -11.42 16.32 -3.13
CA SER A 80 -10.97 16.92 -4.41
C SER A 80 -9.57 16.52 -4.88
N GLN A 81 -8.70 16.03 -4.00
CA GLN A 81 -7.41 15.43 -4.40
C GLN A 81 -7.60 14.17 -5.26
N VAL A 82 -8.78 13.54 -5.23
CA VAL A 82 -9.20 12.47 -6.16
C VAL A 82 -9.62 13.07 -7.52
N GLN A 83 -10.01 14.34 -7.54
CA GLN A 83 -10.49 15.08 -8.71
C GLN A 83 -9.35 15.56 -9.62
N ASP A 84 -8.20 15.97 -9.06
CA ASP A 84 -7.07 16.48 -9.84
C ASP A 84 -6.38 15.39 -10.69
N TYR A 85 -6.51 14.11 -10.31
CA TYR A 85 -6.07 12.95 -11.09
C TYR A 85 -7.13 12.44 -12.10
N ILE A 86 -8.25 13.16 -12.29
CA ILE A 86 -9.29 12.82 -13.29
C ILE A 86 -8.85 13.16 -14.72
N GLU A 87 -7.93 14.11 -14.91
CA GLU A 87 -7.50 14.58 -16.24
C GLU A 87 -6.08 14.16 -16.64
N GLN A 88 -5.30 13.60 -15.72
CA GLN A 88 -3.99 13.07 -16.04
C GLN A 88 -4.10 11.56 -16.37
N PRO A 89 -3.67 11.11 -17.56
CA PRO A 89 -3.39 9.71 -17.76
C PRO A 89 -2.45 9.27 -16.64
N VAL A 90 -2.74 8.14 -15.99
CA VAL A 90 -1.75 7.45 -15.17
C VAL A 90 -0.59 7.15 -16.11
N LEU A 91 0.42 8.03 -16.12
CA LEU A 91 1.65 7.74 -16.79
C LEU A 91 2.15 6.46 -16.13
N PRO A 92 2.42 5.39 -16.92
CA PRO A 92 3.22 4.32 -16.37
C PRO A 92 4.47 4.98 -15.76
N PRO A 93 4.98 4.49 -14.62
CA PRO A 93 6.24 4.99 -14.11
C PRO A 93 7.20 5.05 -15.30
N LYS A 94 7.78 6.24 -15.53
CA LYS A 94 8.88 6.36 -16.51
C LYS A 94 9.79 5.19 -16.21
N SER A 95 10.05 4.39 -17.23
CA SER A 95 10.97 3.26 -17.18
C SER A 95 12.38 3.79 -16.97
N GLU A 96 12.63 4.40 -15.82
CA GLU A 96 13.95 4.68 -15.32
C GLU A 96 14.42 3.40 -14.67
N SER A 97 15.17 2.65 -15.49
CA SER A 97 16.20 1.70 -15.11
C SER A 97 15.90 0.91 -13.84
N TRP A 98 15.39 -0.30 -14.06
CA TRP A 98 15.57 -1.47 -13.21
C TRP A 98 16.81 -1.35 -12.31
N LEU A 99 16.61 -0.92 -11.07
CA LEU A 99 17.49 -1.39 -10.00
C LEU A 99 17.14 -2.87 -9.82
N PRO A 100 18.13 -3.78 -9.86
CA PRO A 100 17.87 -5.17 -9.53
C PRO A 100 17.26 -5.23 -8.12
N SER A 101 16.28 -6.11 -7.95
CA SER A 101 15.65 -6.46 -6.68
C SER A 101 16.68 -6.42 -5.53
N PRO A 102 16.33 -5.89 -4.34
CA PRO A 102 17.29 -5.75 -3.26
C PRO A 102 17.95 -7.10 -2.99
N ARG A 103 19.26 -7.15 -3.24
CA ARG A 103 20.13 -8.24 -2.77
C ARG A 103 19.88 -8.37 -1.27
N LEU A 104 19.64 -9.60 -0.83
CA LEU A 104 19.75 -9.97 0.57
C LEU A 104 21.06 -9.38 1.11
N LEU A 105 21.00 -8.71 2.26
CA LEU A 105 22.17 -8.22 2.99
C LEU A 105 23.03 -9.41 3.42
N SER A 106 23.89 -9.89 2.54
CA SER A 106 24.96 -10.84 2.86
C SER A 106 26.05 -10.85 1.78
N GLU A 107 26.61 -9.69 1.46
CA GLU A 107 27.93 -9.62 0.82
C GLU A 107 28.72 -8.50 1.50
N SER A 108 29.30 -8.81 2.66
CA SER A 108 30.46 -8.05 3.14
C SER A 108 31.62 -8.37 2.19
N THR A 109 31.86 -7.49 1.22
CA THR A 109 33.05 -7.55 0.39
C THR A 109 34.26 -7.26 1.26
N VAL A 110 34.93 -8.32 1.73
CA VAL A 110 36.32 -8.25 2.15
C VAL A 110 37.13 -8.03 0.87
N VAL A 111 37.64 -6.82 0.71
CA VAL A 111 38.62 -6.52 -0.35
C VAL A 111 39.92 -7.20 0.06
N ALA A 112 40.21 -8.34 -0.57
CA ALA A 112 41.53 -8.96 -0.53
C ALA A 112 42.39 -8.32 -1.62
N GLU A 113 43.27 -7.40 -1.23
CA GLU A 113 44.36 -6.94 -2.09
C GLU A 113 45.66 -7.60 -1.64
N ALA A 114 46.27 -8.34 -2.56
CA ALA A 114 47.49 -9.11 -2.35
C ALA A 114 48.72 -8.21 -2.44
N ILE A 115 49.59 -8.24 -1.43
CA ILE A 115 50.99 -7.80 -1.55
C ILE A 115 51.89 -8.85 -0.87
N ALA A 116 52.93 -9.25 -1.60
CA ALA A 116 53.97 -10.23 -1.26
C ALA A 116 55.00 -9.67 -0.23
N PRO A 117 55.95 -10.48 0.27
CA PRO A 117 56.52 -10.36 1.62
C PRO A 117 57.81 -9.52 1.70
N GLU A 118 57.99 -8.76 2.79
CA GLU A 118 59.29 -8.23 3.22
C GLU A 118 59.47 -8.33 4.76
N GLU A 119 60.30 -9.29 5.16
CA GLU A 119 61.53 -9.18 5.95
C GLU A 119 61.76 -8.13 7.09
N ILE A 120 62.17 -8.68 8.26
CA ILE A 120 63.09 -8.22 9.35
C ILE A 120 62.68 -7.08 10.32
N LYS A 121 62.53 -7.41 11.63
CA LYS A 121 63.50 -7.09 12.73
C LYS A 121 63.02 -7.44 14.15
N HIS A 122 63.93 -8.15 14.84
CA HIS A 122 63.99 -8.42 16.27
C HIS A 122 63.88 -7.17 17.14
N LEU A 123 63.30 -7.30 18.34
CA LEU A 123 63.90 -6.76 19.57
C LEU A 123 63.37 -7.49 20.83
N GLU A 124 64.32 -7.97 21.63
CA GLU A 124 64.16 -8.60 22.95
C GLU A 124 63.88 -7.55 24.05
N HIS A 125 63.16 -7.92 25.12
CA HIS A 125 63.64 -7.84 26.51
C HIS A 125 62.70 -8.52 27.52
N SER A 126 63.34 -9.11 28.54
CA SER A 126 62.86 -9.97 29.65
C SER A 126 62.98 -9.16 30.99
N PRO A 127 62.95 -9.76 32.21
CA PRO A 127 61.85 -10.35 32.99
C PRO A 127 61.71 -9.73 34.43
N GLU A 128 60.72 -10.18 35.23
CA GLU A 128 60.70 -10.23 36.73
C GLU A 128 59.25 -10.59 37.20
N ALA A 129 58.91 -11.27 38.29
CA ALA A 129 59.49 -12.32 39.14
C ALA A 129 58.34 -12.99 39.96
N VAL A 130 58.54 -14.27 40.27
CA VAL A 130 57.82 -15.32 41.07
C VAL A 130 57.65 -14.95 42.59
N PRO A 131 56.98 -15.66 43.57
CA PRO A 131 56.39 -17.06 43.62
C PRO A 131 55.03 -17.29 44.35
N GLN A 132 54.49 -18.52 44.26
CA GLN A 132 54.21 -19.50 45.36
C GLN A 132 53.26 -20.61 44.86
N SER A 133 53.75 -21.81 44.48
CA SER A 133 53.93 -23.05 45.26
C SER A 133 52.66 -23.76 45.77
N ILE A 134 52.34 -24.94 45.20
CA ILE A 134 52.11 -26.25 45.87
C ILE A 134 52.25 -27.35 44.78
N SER A 135 52.95 -28.42 45.12
CA SER A 135 53.29 -29.60 44.29
C SER A 135 52.55 -30.83 44.83
N LEU A 136 52.05 -31.71 43.95
CA LEU A 136 51.85 -33.15 44.18
C LEU A 136 51.96 -33.90 42.83
N GLN A 137 52.46 -35.14 42.88
CA GLN A 137 53.27 -35.87 41.89
C GLN A 137 52.51 -36.61 40.74
N GLN A 138 53.11 -36.56 39.52
CA GLN A 138 53.44 -37.59 38.48
C GLN A 138 52.60 -38.89 38.36
N SER A 139 52.28 -39.55 37.22
CA SER A 139 52.50 -39.53 35.73
C SER A 139 51.70 -40.76 35.15
N PRO A 140 51.63 -41.13 33.83
CA PRO A 140 52.10 -40.53 32.57
C PRO A 140 51.02 -40.43 31.43
N ALA A 141 51.41 -39.79 30.32
CA ALA A 141 50.65 -39.47 29.09
C ALA A 141 50.25 -40.71 28.23
N PRO A 142 49.32 -40.57 27.25
CA PRO A 142 49.68 -39.98 25.95
C PRO A 142 48.65 -38.98 25.38
N ALA A 143 49.09 -38.11 24.47
CA ALA A 143 48.26 -37.21 23.64
C ALA A 143 48.51 -37.52 22.15
N PRO A 144 47.76 -36.92 21.20
CA PRO A 144 46.30 -36.78 21.06
C PRO A 144 45.81 -37.40 19.73
N PRO A 145 44.51 -37.30 19.37
CA PRO A 145 44.22 -36.36 18.29
C PRO A 145 42.95 -35.53 18.47
N GLU A 146 43.05 -34.36 17.83
CA GLU A 146 42.04 -33.40 17.40
C GLU A 146 40.61 -33.93 17.27
N ILE A 147 39.66 -33.26 17.94
CA ILE A 147 38.24 -33.33 17.59
C ILE A 147 37.92 -32.07 16.79
N GLU A 148 38.14 -32.16 15.47
CA GLU A 148 37.33 -31.41 14.50
C GLU A 148 36.05 -32.19 14.23
N SER A 149 34.90 -31.56 14.43
CA SER A 149 33.83 -31.51 13.41
C SER A 149 32.67 -30.72 13.98
N VAL A 150 32.67 -29.46 13.54
CA VAL A 150 31.51 -28.59 13.44
C VAL A 150 30.33 -29.39 12.91
N ILE A 151 29.17 -29.23 13.56
CA ILE A 151 27.90 -29.80 13.11
C ILE A 151 27.59 -29.18 11.74
N ASP A 152 27.80 -29.99 10.69
CA ASP A 152 27.46 -29.67 9.31
C ASP A 152 25.94 -29.77 9.18
N VAL A 153 25.26 -28.62 9.27
CA VAL A 153 23.85 -28.53 8.90
C VAL A 153 23.84 -28.25 7.40
N ASP A 154 23.75 -29.32 6.62
CA ASP A 154 23.56 -29.26 5.17
C ASP A 154 22.37 -28.36 4.85
N PHE A 155 22.64 -27.10 4.46
CA PHE A 155 21.67 -26.23 3.83
C PHE A 155 21.45 -26.74 2.42
N THR A 156 20.57 -27.74 2.29
CA THR A 156 20.08 -28.14 0.98
C THR A 156 19.37 -26.92 0.37
N PRO A 157 19.81 -26.38 -0.78
CA PRO A 157 19.12 -25.25 -1.38
C PRO A 157 17.75 -25.73 -1.85
N ILE A 158 16.69 -25.18 -1.25
CA ILE A 158 15.34 -25.29 -1.81
C ILE A 158 15.41 -24.66 -3.20
N GLN A 159 15.32 -25.50 -4.23
CA GLN A 159 15.18 -25.03 -5.60
C GLN A 159 13.92 -24.16 -5.65
N ALA A 160 14.13 -22.86 -5.77
CA ALA A 160 13.08 -21.91 -6.03
C ALA A 160 12.50 -22.26 -7.41
N ASN A 161 11.38 -22.97 -7.44
CA ASN A 161 10.53 -23.04 -8.61
C ASN A 161 9.96 -21.64 -8.82
N SER A 162 10.74 -20.79 -9.48
CA SER A 162 10.31 -19.52 -10.05
C SER A 162 9.37 -19.83 -11.20
N GLN A 163 8.11 -20.11 -10.87
CA GLN A 163 7.02 -19.96 -11.83
C GLN A 163 6.99 -18.48 -12.19
N LEU A 164 7.55 -18.15 -13.36
CA LEU A 164 7.33 -16.88 -14.04
C LEU A 164 5.83 -16.78 -14.32
N HIS A 165 5.10 -16.14 -13.42
CA HIS A 165 3.76 -15.69 -13.71
C HIS A 165 3.87 -14.51 -14.68
N SER A 166 3.14 -14.62 -15.79
CA SER A 166 2.98 -13.55 -16.77
C SER A 166 2.59 -12.24 -16.09
N THR A 167 3.24 -11.14 -16.46
CA THR A 167 2.93 -9.78 -16.00
C THR A 167 1.55 -9.28 -16.45
N ALA A 168 0.81 -10.07 -17.24
CA ALA A 168 -0.47 -9.71 -17.84
C ALA A 168 -1.64 -9.59 -16.83
N ASP A 169 -1.58 -10.28 -15.68
CA ASP A 169 -2.68 -10.28 -14.69
C ASP A 169 -2.44 -9.29 -13.53
N LEU A 170 -1.46 -8.41 -13.66
CA LEU A 170 -1.09 -7.48 -12.59
C LEU A 170 -2.06 -6.30 -12.52
N ILE A 171 -2.78 -6.19 -11.41
CA ILE A 171 -3.62 -5.03 -11.09
C ILE A 171 -2.76 -4.00 -10.34
N ARG A 172 -2.83 -2.73 -10.75
CA ARG A 172 -2.08 -1.65 -10.13
C ARG A 172 -3.02 -0.55 -9.63
N PHE A 173 -2.78 -0.10 -8.41
CA PHE A 173 -3.42 1.06 -7.83
C PHE A 173 -2.41 2.08 -7.33
N CYS A 174 -2.80 3.35 -7.35
CA CYS A 174 -2.10 4.45 -6.68
C CYS A 174 -3.00 5.09 -5.64
N ILE A 175 -2.51 5.38 -4.43
CA ILE A 175 -3.26 6.24 -3.51
C ILE A 175 -2.41 7.45 -3.16
N PRO A 176 -2.82 8.67 -3.55
CA PRO A 176 -2.04 9.87 -3.30
C PRO A 176 -2.13 10.32 -1.83
N GLY A 177 -1.06 10.98 -1.40
CA GLY A 177 -0.92 11.60 -0.09
C GLY A 177 -0.36 10.67 0.99
N ALA A 178 -0.03 11.26 2.13
CA ALA A 178 0.57 10.53 3.23
C ALA A 178 -0.40 9.53 3.87
N VAL A 179 0.04 8.29 4.03
CA VAL A 179 -0.67 7.25 4.78
C VAL A 179 -0.75 7.60 6.26
N VAL A 180 -1.93 7.41 6.85
CA VAL A 180 -2.13 7.47 8.29
C VAL A 180 -1.97 6.05 8.84
N PRO A 181 -0.93 5.77 9.65
CA PRO A 181 -0.70 4.43 10.19
C PRO A 181 -1.89 3.92 11.00
N LYS A 182 -2.16 2.62 10.91
CA LYS A 182 -3.23 1.96 11.65
C LYS A 182 -2.99 2.10 13.15
N ALA A 183 -3.89 2.82 13.81
CA ALA A 183 -3.85 2.96 15.26
C ALA A 183 -4.63 1.84 15.94
N ARG A 184 -4.32 1.56 17.21
CA ARG A 184 -5.16 0.69 18.02
C ARG A 184 -6.58 1.25 18.13
N PRO A 185 -7.62 0.40 18.08
CA PRO A 185 -8.98 0.85 18.32
C PRO A 185 -9.13 1.51 19.71
N ARG A 186 -10.02 2.50 19.81
CA ARG A 186 -10.40 3.14 21.06
C ARG A 186 -11.63 2.45 21.62
N VAL A 187 -11.59 2.13 22.91
CA VAL A 187 -12.68 1.44 23.61
C VAL A 187 -13.48 2.46 24.40
N THR A 188 -14.80 2.35 24.30
CA THR A 188 -15.77 3.16 25.05
C THR A 188 -16.86 2.24 25.60
N SER A 189 -17.72 2.79 26.47
CA SER A 189 -18.94 2.08 26.90
C SER A 189 -19.84 1.66 25.73
N ASN A 190 -19.79 2.39 24.61
CA ASN A 190 -20.62 2.16 23.43
C ASN A 190 -19.94 1.30 22.37
N GLY A 191 -18.84 0.61 22.74
CA GLY A 191 -18.06 -0.24 21.87
C GLY A 191 -16.75 0.39 21.42
N THR A 192 -16.21 -0.14 20.33
CA THR A 192 -14.85 0.11 19.88
C THR A 192 -14.85 0.86 18.55
N TYR A 193 -14.06 1.91 18.44
CA TYR A 193 -13.98 2.74 17.23
C TYR A 193 -12.55 3.10 16.85
N MET A 194 -12.29 3.31 15.56
CA MET A 194 -11.01 3.81 15.09
C MET A 194 -10.94 5.35 15.17
N PRO A 195 -9.76 5.94 15.45
CA PRO A 195 -9.57 7.39 15.49
C PRO A 195 -10.05 8.08 14.20
N ASN A 196 -10.58 9.31 14.35
CA ASN A 196 -11.20 10.04 13.24
C ASN A 196 -10.24 10.24 12.05
N ARG A 197 -9.01 10.68 12.31
CA ARG A 197 -7.98 10.89 11.28
C ARG A 197 -7.69 9.61 10.46
N TYR A 198 -7.68 8.46 11.12
CA TYR A 198 -7.47 7.18 10.45
C TYR A 198 -8.68 6.81 9.58
N ARG A 199 -9.91 6.97 10.12
CA ARG A 199 -11.14 6.73 9.36
C ARG A 199 -11.25 7.64 8.13
N GLU A 200 -10.93 8.93 8.28
CA GLU A 200 -10.91 9.88 7.16
C GLU A 200 -9.90 9.50 6.09
N TRP A 201 -8.68 9.12 6.48
CA TRP A 201 -7.68 8.63 5.52
C TRP A 201 -8.16 7.36 4.79
N ARG A 202 -8.67 6.38 5.54
CA ARG A 202 -9.15 5.11 4.99
C ARG A 202 -10.29 5.34 4.00
N ASN A 203 -11.25 6.19 4.37
CA ASN A 203 -12.34 6.63 3.51
C ASN A 203 -11.84 7.24 2.18
N ARG A 204 -10.83 8.12 2.22
CA ARG A 204 -10.20 8.67 1.00
C ARG A 204 -9.58 7.58 0.14
N ALA A 205 -8.85 6.66 0.76
CA ALA A 205 -8.19 5.55 0.08
C ALA A 205 -9.21 4.63 -0.61
N GLU A 206 -10.32 4.31 0.07
CA GLU A 206 -11.39 3.46 -0.47
C GLU A 206 -12.06 4.09 -1.71
N ILE A 207 -12.34 5.40 -1.67
CA ILE A 207 -12.88 6.13 -2.82
C ILE A 207 -11.91 6.07 -4.00
N GLU A 208 -10.62 6.31 -3.76
CA GLU A 208 -9.62 6.30 -4.83
C GLU A 208 -9.45 4.91 -5.45
N LEU A 209 -9.40 3.87 -4.62
CA LEU A 209 -9.34 2.48 -5.07
C LEU A 209 -10.55 2.14 -5.94
N TYR A 210 -11.76 2.45 -5.47
CA TYR A 210 -12.97 2.18 -6.23
C TYR A 210 -12.99 2.95 -7.56
N ARG A 211 -12.58 4.23 -7.55
CA ARG A 211 -12.48 5.04 -8.78
C ARG A 211 -11.57 4.33 -9.79
N GLN A 212 -10.38 3.91 -9.38
CA GLN A 212 -9.45 3.19 -10.25
C GLN A 212 -10.01 1.84 -10.69
N MET A 213 -10.63 1.06 -9.79
CA MET A 213 -11.30 -0.20 -10.13
C MET A 213 -12.37 -0.02 -11.21
N SER A 214 -13.17 1.05 -11.12
CA SER A 214 -14.21 1.34 -12.12
C SER A 214 -13.65 1.72 -13.50
N GLN A 215 -12.41 2.19 -13.55
CA GLN A 215 -11.71 2.55 -14.78
C GLN A 215 -10.92 1.37 -15.37
N LEU A 216 -10.59 0.37 -14.54
CA LEU A 216 -10.02 -0.88 -15.02
C LEU A 216 -11.04 -1.55 -15.93
N ARG A 217 -10.70 -1.64 -17.22
CA ARG A 217 -11.45 -2.45 -18.21
C ARG A 217 -11.20 -3.96 -18.06
N SER A 218 -10.58 -4.36 -16.95
CA SER A 218 -10.12 -5.72 -16.73
C SER A 218 -11.30 -6.69 -16.54
N GLU A 219 -11.09 -7.94 -16.94
CA GLU A 219 -12.04 -9.04 -16.71
C GLU A 219 -12.06 -9.53 -15.25
N HIS A 220 -11.18 -8.97 -14.40
CA HIS A 220 -11.06 -9.35 -13.00
C HIS A 220 -12.37 -9.15 -12.24
N LYS A 221 -12.87 -10.23 -11.65
CA LYS A 221 -14.03 -10.18 -10.75
C LYS A 221 -13.57 -9.91 -9.33
N PHE A 222 -13.84 -8.69 -8.87
CA PHE A 222 -13.68 -8.33 -7.46
C PHE A 222 -14.89 -8.76 -6.63
N PRO A 223 -14.71 -9.06 -5.34
CA PRO A 223 -13.44 -9.14 -4.60
C PRO A 223 -12.61 -10.38 -4.97
N LEU A 224 -11.29 -10.23 -5.03
CA LEU A 224 -10.36 -11.34 -5.24
C LEU A 224 -10.37 -12.27 -4.03
N GLN A 225 -10.50 -13.57 -4.28
CA GLN A 225 -10.50 -14.60 -3.24
C GLN A 225 -9.09 -14.87 -2.70
N LYS A 226 -8.09 -14.78 -3.58
CA LYS A 226 -6.69 -15.05 -3.27
C LYS A 226 -5.78 -14.18 -4.14
N ALA A 227 -4.78 -13.54 -3.54
CA ALA A 227 -3.85 -12.67 -4.25
C ALA A 227 -2.49 -12.53 -3.53
N ALA A 228 -1.45 -12.20 -4.28
CA ALA A 228 -0.22 -11.63 -3.76
C ALA A 228 -0.26 -10.11 -3.88
N VAL A 229 0.16 -9.39 -2.83
CA VAL A 229 0.17 -7.91 -2.81
C VAL A 229 1.57 -7.39 -2.55
N ALA A 230 1.99 -6.38 -3.32
CA ALA A 230 3.17 -5.57 -3.05
C ALA A 230 2.73 -4.12 -2.80
N ILE A 231 3.20 -3.53 -1.70
CA ILE A 231 2.92 -2.15 -1.30
C ILE A 231 4.24 -1.38 -1.30
N ARG A 232 4.32 -0.33 -2.11
CA ARG A 232 5.46 0.59 -2.15
C ARG A 232 5.02 1.96 -1.66
N PHE A 233 5.57 2.40 -0.54
CA PHE A 233 5.39 3.76 -0.04
C PHE A 233 6.40 4.68 -0.71
N PHE A 234 5.99 5.89 -1.08
CA PHE A 234 6.88 6.87 -1.69
C PHE A 234 6.62 8.29 -1.19
N GLY A 235 7.67 9.11 -1.21
CA GLY A 235 7.62 10.51 -0.80
C GLY A 235 7.59 10.72 0.70
N ASN A 236 7.03 11.84 1.13
CA ASN A 236 7.17 12.35 2.48
C ASN A 236 6.10 11.77 3.43
N HIS A 237 6.26 10.49 3.76
CA HIS A 237 5.54 9.88 4.87
C HIS A 237 6.13 10.29 6.23
N ARG A 238 5.32 10.15 7.28
CA ARG A 238 5.75 10.49 8.64
C ARG A 238 6.83 9.49 9.09
N THR A 239 8.06 9.95 9.27
CA THR A 239 9.27 9.13 9.50
C THR A 239 9.26 8.28 10.77
N ASN A 240 8.50 8.66 11.81
CA ASN A 240 8.35 7.88 13.03
C ASN A 240 7.15 6.92 13.00
N SER A 241 6.71 6.52 11.81
CA SER A 241 5.61 5.56 11.63
C SER A 241 6.19 4.17 11.39
N ASP A 242 5.58 3.16 12.01
CA ASP A 242 5.95 1.78 11.74
C ASP A 242 5.41 1.34 10.37
N LEU A 243 6.27 0.71 9.58
CA LEU A 243 5.96 0.30 8.20
C LEU A 243 4.83 -0.73 8.15
N ASP A 244 4.77 -1.63 9.13
CA ASP A 244 3.70 -2.63 9.28
C ASP A 244 2.36 -1.97 9.60
N ASN A 245 2.33 -0.94 10.44
CA ASN A 245 1.11 -0.18 10.73
C ASN A 245 0.63 0.60 9.50
N MET A 246 1.54 1.09 8.67
CA MET A 246 1.19 1.69 7.39
C MET A 246 0.65 0.64 6.41
N ALA A 247 1.29 -0.52 6.30
CA ALA A 247 0.82 -1.63 5.46
C ALA A 247 -0.56 -2.12 5.91
N GLY A 248 -0.78 -2.28 7.23
CA GLY A 248 -2.07 -2.65 7.79
C GLY A 248 -3.18 -1.63 7.50
N ALA A 249 -2.84 -0.34 7.37
CA ALA A 249 -3.79 0.67 6.94
C ALA A 249 -4.22 0.45 5.47
N CYS A 250 -3.27 0.16 4.59
CA CYS A 250 -3.53 -0.14 3.18
C CYS A 250 -4.37 -1.43 3.02
N LEU A 251 -4.04 -2.49 3.77
CA LEU A 251 -4.81 -3.74 3.74
C LEU A 251 -6.25 -3.53 4.18
N ASP A 252 -6.47 -2.78 5.27
CA ASP A 252 -7.82 -2.44 5.75
C ASP A 252 -8.67 -1.75 4.67
N ALA A 253 -8.05 -0.91 3.82
CA ALA A 253 -8.70 -0.24 2.70
C ALA A 253 -8.93 -1.16 1.49
N LEU A 254 -8.12 -2.21 1.29
CA LEU A 254 -8.28 -3.17 0.20
C LEU A 254 -9.35 -4.23 0.46
N THR A 255 -9.56 -4.63 1.72
CA THR A 255 -10.50 -5.71 2.09
C THR A 255 -11.96 -5.43 1.70
N LEU A 256 -12.83 -6.43 1.86
CA LEU A 256 -14.28 -6.35 1.62
C LEU A 256 -14.99 -5.28 2.47
N ASN A 257 -14.42 -4.94 3.64
CA ASN A 257 -14.95 -3.87 4.48
C ASN A 257 -14.38 -2.48 4.12
N GLY A 258 -13.47 -2.42 3.14
CA GLY A 258 -13.05 -1.19 2.48
C GLY A 258 -13.53 -1.15 1.04
N ALA A 259 -12.60 -1.01 0.09
CA ALA A 259 -12.88 -0.89 -1.34
C ALA A 259 -13.39 -2.19 -2.00
N GLY A 260 -13.24 -3.34 -1.34
CA GLY A 260 -13.66 -4.62 -1.89
C GLY A 260 -12.77 -5.17 -2.99
N VAL A 261 -11.48 -4.80 -2.99
CA VAL A 261 -10.48 -5.37 -3.90
C VAL A 261 -10.16 -6.82 -3.50
N LEU A 262 -9.98 -7.06 -2.21
CA LEU A 262 -9.69 -8.37 -1.62
C LEU A 262 -10.87 -8.83 -0.76
N MET A 263 -11.10 -10.13 -0.71
CA MET A 263 -12.07 -10.69 0.25
C MET A 263 -11.69 -10.38 1.70
N ASP A 264 -10.42 -10.56 2.04
CA ASP A 264 -9.89 -10.44 3.40
C ASP A 264 -8.36 -10.29 3.36
N ASP A 265 -7.75 -9.89 4.47
CA ASP A 265 -6.29 -9.81 4.64
C ASP A 265 -5.69 -11.04 5.34
N ARG A 266 -6.53 -12.02 5.69
CA ARG A 266 -6.13 -13.32 6.23
C ARG A 266 -5.19 -14.08 5.28
N LEU A 267 -4.30 -14.91 5.84
CA LEU A 267 -3.34 -15.72 5.11
C LEU A 267 -3.95 -16.59 3.99
N SER A 268 -5.21 -17.03 4.15
CA SER A 268 -5.93 -17.78 3.12
C SER A 268 -6.21 -16.96 1.86
N CYS A 269 -6.39 -15.65 2.01
CA CYS A 269 -6.67 -14.69 0.94
C CYS A 269 -5.39 -13.96 0.49
N LEU A 270 -4.49 -13.65 1.42
CA LEU A 270 -3.24 -12.94 1.19
C LEU A 270 -2.03 -13.79 1.62
N PRO A 271 -1.66 -14.83 0.87
CA PRO A 271 -0.51 -15.69 1.21
C PRO A 271 0.84 -15.00 1.01
N ARG A 272 0.89 -13.87 0.31
CA ARG A 272 2.14 -13.14 0.03
C ARG A 272 1.92 -11.64 0.13
N LEU A 273 2.73 -10.99 0.95
CA LEU A 273 2.77 -9.54 1.13
C LEU A 273 4.22 -9.07 1.07
N THR A 274 4.50 -8.11 0.18
CA THR A 274 5.77 -7.37 0.13
C THR A 274 5.50 -5.92 0.49
N VAL A 275 6.35 -5.34 1.34
CA VAL A 275 6.21 -3.94 1.76
C VAL A 275 7.56 -3.26 1.71
N GLU A 276 7.63 -2.12 1.03
CA GLU A 276 8.86 -1.33 0.90
C GLU A 276 8.58 0.17 0.89
N TYR A 277 9.61 0.95 1.24
CA TYR A 277 9.59 2.41 1.15
C TYR A 277 10.66 2.87 0.15
N VAL A 278 10.26 3.71 -0.79
CA VAL A 278 11.11 4.27 -1.84
C VAL A 278 11.30 5.77 -1.57
N SER A 279 12.54 6.17 -1.33
CA SER A 279 12.92 7.57 -1.10
C SER A 279 13.15 8.33 -2.41
N GLY A 280 13.09 9.66 -2.35
CA GLY A 280 13.55 10.54 -3.45
C GLY A 280 12.50 10.93 -4.48
N THR A 281 11.21 10.70 -4.20
CA THR A 281 10.11 11.18 -5.04
C THR A 281 9.59 12.54 -4.53
N GLU A 282 9.23 13.44 -5.46
CA GLU A 282 8.62 14.73 -5.12
C GLU A 282 7.19 14.56 -4.59
N GLU A 283 6.44 13.64 -5.18
CA GLU A 283 5.09 13.29 -4.75
C GLU A 283 5.12 12.32 -3.56
N THR A 284 4.02 12.31 -2.81
CA THR A 284 3.81 11.39 -1.68
C THR A 284 2.60 10.51 -1.94
N GLY A 285 2.73 9.21 -1.70
CA GLY A 285 1.64 8.27 -1.93
C GLY A 285 2.07 6.81 -1.79
N ILE A 286 1.21 5.92 -2.29
CA ILE A 286 1.48 4.49 -2.31
C ILE A 286 1.15 3.87 -3.66
N TRP A 287 2.02 2.96 -4.11
CA TRP A 287 1.74 2.04 -5.20
C TRP A 287 1.37 0.69 -4.62
N ILE A 288 0.25 0.13 -5.10
CA ILE A 288 -0.21 -1.20 -4.72
C ILE A 288 -0.26 -2.03 -5.99
N GLU A 289 0.53 -3.10 -6.02
CA GLU A 289 0.50 -4.09 -7.09
C GLU A 289 -0.13 -5.37 -6.55
N ILE A 290 -1.10 -5.90 -7.28
CA ILE A 290 -1.87 -7.08 -6.87
C ILE A 290 -1.86 -8.08 -7.99
N GLN A 291 -1.40 -9.29 -7.67
CA GLN A 291 -1.41 -10.43 -8.57
C GLN A 291 -2.45 -11.44 -8.06
N PRO A 292 -3.56 -11.66 -8.78
CA PRO A 292 -4.48 -12.75 -8.48
C PRO A 292 -3.78 -14.12 -8.48
N LEU A 293 -4.21 -15.04 -7.61
CA LEU A 293 -3.64 -16.39 -7.47
C LEU A 293 -4.69 -17.50 -7.62
#